data_AF-A0A7W0JZK3-F1
#
_entry.id   AF-A0A7W0JZK3-F1
#
_cell.length_a   1.000
_cell.length_b   1.000
_cell.length_c   1.000
_cell.angle_alpha   90.00
_cell.angle_beta   90.00
_cell.angle_gamma   90.00
#
_symmetry.space_group_name_H-M   'P 1'
#
loop_
_entity.id
_entity.type
_entity.pdbx_description
1 polymer ?
#
loop_
_entity_poly.entity_id
_entity_poly.type
_entity_poly.pdbx_seq_one_letter_code
_entity_poly.pdbx_strand_id
1 'polypeptide(L)' 'MADDELHLIGPDEIAYRLDLTPAQLKITWTALKSLLDDFGHDERDVHEILRQVLDKLPDEHAIRSIDISRRGS' A
#
# COMPACT_ATOMS: atom_id res chain seq x y z
N MET A 1 23.02 -2.68 -31.89
CA MET A 1 23.48 -2.05 -30.65
C MET A 1 22.26 -1.99 -29.75
N ALA A 2 22.30 -2.72 -28.64
CA ALA A 2 21.18 -2.87 -27.72
C ALA A 2 21.19 -1.67 -26.77
N ASP A 3 20.45 -0.65 -27.15
CA ASP A 3 20.11 0.47 -26.27
C ASP A 3 18.89 0.03 -25.45
N ASP A 4 19.10 -0.95 -24.57
CA ASP A 4 18.20 -1.20 -23.44
C ASP A 4 18.63 -0.21 -22.36
N GLU A 5 18.37 1.08 -22.66
CA GLU A 5 18.54 2.18 -21.71
C GLU A 5 17.69 1.81 -20.49
N LEU A 6 18.36 1.41 -19.41
CA LEU A 6 17.75 1.16 -18.12
C LEU A 6 16.94 2.42 -17.80
N HIS A 7 15.63 2.37 -18.07
CA HIS A 7 14.66 3.40 -17.70
C HIS A 7 14.57 3.40 -16.18
N LEU A 8 15.62 3.94 -15.56
CA LEU A 8 15.77 4.15 -14.14
C LEU A 8 14.81 5.27 -13.81
N ILE A 9 13.71 4.88 -13.19
CA ILE A 9 12.67 5.76 -12.68
C ILE A 9 13.36 6.81 -11.81
N GLY A 10 13.20 8.09 -12.16
CA GLY A 10 13.84 9.18 -11.43
C GLY A 10 13.41 9.20 -9.96
N PRO A 11 14.21 9.79 -9.05
CA PRO A 11 13.91 9.80 -7.61
C PRO A 11 12.58 10.47 -7.23
N ASP A 12 12.01 11.26 -8.14
CA ASP A 12 10.72 11.96 -7.97
C ASP A 12 9.63 11.40 -8.91
N GLU A 13 9.94 10.37 -9.70
CA GLU A 13 9.05 9.85 -10.72
C GLU A 13 8.21 8.71 -10.13
N ILE A 14 6.88 8.81 -10.28
CA ILE A 14 5.98 7.75 -9.81
C ILE A 14 6.15 6.53 -10.72
N ALA A 15 6.91 5.55 -10.23
CA ALA A 15 7.20 4.29 -10.93
C ALA A 15 5.94 3.59 -11.46
N TYR A 16 4.88 3.64 -10.65
CA TYR A 16 3.64 2.95 -10.92
C TYR A 16 2.50 3.57 -10.11
N ARG A 17 1.37 3.82 -10.77
CA ARG A 17 0.13 4.23 -10.11
C ARG A 17 -0.78 3.01 -10.01
N LEU A 18 -1.13 2.64 -8.79
CA LEU A 18 -2.06 1.56 -8.51
C LEU A 18 -3.44 2.13 -8.20
N ASP A 19 -4.40 1.92 -9.08
CA ASP A 19 -5.79 2.26 -8.81
C ASP A 19 -6.47 1.09 -8.07
N LEU A 20 -6.89 1.35 -6.84
CA LEU A 20 -7.59 0.38 -6.00
C LEU A 20 -9.08 0.72 -5.97
N THR A 21 -9.93 -0.27 -6.21
CA THR A 21 -11.35 -0.14 -5.84
C THR A 21 -11.48 0.03 -4.33
N PRO A 22 -12.58 0.62 -3.81
CA PRO A 22 -12.76 0.77 -2.37
C PRO A 22 -12.60 -0.56 -1.61
N ALA A 23 -13.17 -1.64 -2.13
CA ALA A 23 -13.06 -2.96 -1.53
C ALA A 23 -11.59 -3.47 -1.48
N GLN A 24 -10.86 -3.33 -2.59
CA GLN A 24 -9.43 -3.68 -2.62
C GLN A 24 -8.62 -2.83 -1.66
N LEU A 25 -8.89 -1.51 -1.61
CA LEU A 25 -8.23 -0.60 -0.68
C LEU A 25 -8.43 -1.04 0.78
N LYS A 26 -9.66 -1.40 1.18
CA LYS A 26 -9.93 -1.90 2.54
C LYS A 26 -9.18 -3.19 2.84
N ILE A 27 -9.12 -4.12 1.89
CA ILE A 27 -8.38 -5.38 2.03
C ILE A 27 -6.88 -5.10 2.18
N THR A 28 -6.30 -4.29 1.29
CA THR A 28 -4.87 -3.95 1.31
C THR A 28 -4.49 -3.25 2.61
N TRP A 29 -5.25 -2.24 3.03
CA TRP A 29 -5.00 -1.53 4.29
C TRP A 29 -5.06 -2.49 5.49
N THR A 30 -6.06 -3.37 5.54
CA THR A 30 -6.22 -4.34 6.64
C THR A 30 -5.04 -5.30 6.68
N ALA A 31 -4.61 -5.84 5.53
CA ALA A 31 -3.47 -6.74 5.46
C ALA A 31 -2.17 -6.07 5.89
N LEU A 32 -1.91 -4.83 5.44
CA LEU A 32 -0.72 -4.07 5.84
C LEU A 32 -0.74 -3.73 7.33
N LYS A 33 -1.91 -3.41 7.89
CA LYS A 33 -2.06 -3.13 9.31
C LYS A 33 -1.84 -4.38 10.16
N SER A 34 -2.42 -5.52 9.77
CA SER A 34 -2.17 -6.81 10.44
C SER A 34 -0.71 -7.21 10.37
N LEU A 35 -0.06 -7.01 9.22
CA LEU A 35 1.36 -7.27 9.05
C LEU A 35 2.21 -6.38 9.97
N LEU A 36 1.91 -5.09 10.05
CA LEU A 36 2.58 -4.15 10.96
C LEU A 36 2.41 -4.56 12.43
N ASP A 37 1.25 -5.07 12.81
CA ASP A 37 0.96 -5.48 14.19
C ASP A 37 1.55 -6.85 14.55
N ASP A 38 1.89 -7.69 13.56
CA ASP A 38 2.49 -9.02 13.76
C ASP A 38 4.02 -8.95 13.92
N PHE A 39 4.67 -7.90 13.40
CA PHE A 39 6.11 -7.72 13.53
C PHE A 39 6.53 -7.42 14.99
N GLY A 40 7.58 -8.12 15.43
CA GLY A 40 8.23 -7.90 16.72
C GLY A 40 9.18 -6.69 16.71
N HIS A 41 9.81 -6.42 17.86
CA HIS A 41 10.69 -5.26 18.04
C HIS A 41 11.97 -5.26 17.18
N ASP A 42 12.37 -6.42 16.64
CA ASP A 42 13.63 -6.61 15.92
C ASP A 42 13.60 -6.12 14.45
N GLU A 43 12.42 -5.89 13.86
CA GLU A 43 12.28 -5.51 12.44
C GLU A 43 11.88 -4.03 12.26
N ARG A 44 12.68 -3.13 12.85
CA ARG A 44 12.42 -1.69 12.82
C ARG A 44 12.33 -1.11 11.41
N ASP A 45 13.21 -1.53 10.51
CA ASP A 45 13.27 -0.99 9.15
C ASP A 45 11.98 -1.33 8.36
N VAL A 46 11.47 -2.56 8.53
CA VAL A 46 10.22 -3.00 7.90
C VAL A 46 9.02 -2.24 8.47
N HIS A 47 9.00 -2.04 9.79
CA HIS A 47 7.99 -1.22 10.46
C HIS A 47 7.95 0.21 9.91
N GLU A 48 9.10 0.83 9.69
CA GLU A 48 9.16 2.19 9.16
C GLU A 48 8.63 2.25 7.72
N ILE A 49 9.00 1.30 6.88
CA ILE A 49 8.50 1.22 5.50
C ILE A 49 6.97 1.01 5.50
N LEU A 50 6.46 0.08 6.30
CA LEU A 50 5.01 -0.16 6.39
C LEU A 50 4.25 1.07 6.88
N ARG A 51 4.79 1.81 7.86
CA ARG A 51 4.21 3.09 8.29
C ARG A 51 4.20 4.11 7.16
N GLN A 52 5.29 4.26 6.42
CA GLN A 52 5.36 5.18 5.28
C GLN A 52 4.37 4.80 4.17
N VAL A 53 4.13 3.50 3.97
CA VAL A 53 3.11 3.04 3.00
C VAL A 53 1.71 3.33 3.52
N LEU A 54 1.41 3.04 4.79
CA LEU A 54 0.11 3.31 5.40
C LEU A 54 -0.22 4.80 5.45
N ASP A 55 0.77 5.68 5.62
CA ASP A 55 0.61 7.14 5.61
C ASP A 55 0.16 7.68 4.24
N LYS A 56 0.47 6.96 3.16
CA LYS A 56 -0.01 7.29 1.80
C LYS A 56 -1.47 6.86 1.56
N LEU A 57 -2.05 6.06 2.45
CA LEU A 57 -3.42 5.56 2.35
C LEU A 57 -4.37 6.42 3.20
N PRO A 58 -5.68 6.39 2.92
CA PRO A 58 -6.68 7.01 3.80
C PRO A 58 -6.61 6.46 5.22
N ASP A 59 -7.02 7.29 6.19
CA ASP A 59 -7.03 6.94 7.60
C ASP A 59 -7.97 5.78 7.93
N GLU A 60 -7.78 5.20 9.11
CA GLU A 60 -8.55 4.05 9.58
C GLU A 60 -10.06 4.29 9.54
N HIS A 61 -10.54 5.50 9.87
CA HIS A 61 -11.96 5.79 9.87
C HIS A 61 -12.54 5.77 8.46
N ALA A 62 -11.83 6.37 7.51
CA ALA A 62 -12.19 6.33 6.09
C ALA A 62 -12.25 4.88 5.58
N ILE A 63 -11.24 4.05 5.90
CA ILE A 63 -11.17 2.65 5.48
C ILE A 63 -12.28 1.80 6.09
N ARG A 64 -12.56 1.97 7.39
CA ARG A 64 -13.60 1.19 8.09
C ARG A 64 -14.99 1.42 7.52
N SER A 65 -15.26 2.62 7.01
CA SER A 65 -16.54 2.99 6.40
C SER A 65 -16.86 2.22 5.10
N ILE A 66 -15.85 1.64 4.44
CA ILE A 66 -16.03 0.92 3.18
C ILE A 66 -16.74 -0.41 3.42
N ASP A 67 -17.91 -0.59 2.81
CA ASP A 67 -18.60 -1.89 2.81
C ASP A 67 -18.06 -2.81 1.70
N ILE A 68 -17.61 -4.01 2.08
CA ILE A 68 -17.11 -5.04 1.16
C ILE A 68 -18.17 -6.09 0.81
N SER A 69 -19.33 -6.04 1.48
CA SER A 69 -20.43 -6.97 1.29
C SER A 69 -21.20 -6.70 -0.01
N ARG A 70 -21.13 -5.46 -0.51
CA ARG A 70 -21.61 -5.10 -1.85
C ARG A 70 -20.67 -5.61 -2.94
N ARG A 71 -20.64 -6.94 -3.12
CA ARG A 71 -20.30 -7.55 -4.40
C ARG A 71 -21.39 -7.13 -5.39
N GLY A 72 -21.03 -6.36 -6.41
CA GLY A 72 -21.98 -6.00 -7.47
C GLY A 72 -22.67 -7.25 -8.01
N SER A 73 -24.00 -7.17 -8.13
CA SER A 73 -24.85 -8.10 -8.87
C SER A 73 -24.50 -8.11 -10.36
#